data_AF-A0A1V2MFZ2-F1
#
_entry.id   AF-A0A1V2MFZ2-F1
#
_cell.length_a   1.000
_cell.length_b   1.000
_cell.length_c   1.000
_cell.angle_alpha   90.00
_cell.angle_beta   90.00
_cell.angle_gamma   90.00
#
_symmetry.space_group_name_H-M   'P 1'
#
loop_
_entity.id
_entity.type
_entity.pdbx_description
1 polymer ?
#
loop_
_entity_poly.entity_id
_entity_poly.type
_entity_poly.pdbx_seq_one_letter_code
_entity_poly.pdbx_strand_id
1 'polypeptide(L)'
;MCHYILDTVAHPYVFYIGGKYIKTQPNTYRYKGFHRKIESGIDYLLLEEYFGLKANKFKIHKNILKNKTVANSILKLYEYSLYNTYHIKHGGKIFSDSYSQFRNYFILTFDSFGLKKLIAKVIAPILPKGIVGFVDSCSYYKCADPNFDYLNLSKSVWRHPVTGHKYYLNFFEILDLAYASISEILVELNNVFYGQNHDDISKLYDMIPNYSYSSGLDVSDRRPFKYAIF
;
A
#
# COMPACT_ATOMS: atom_id res chain seq x y z
N MET A 1 4.37 -10.08 4.33
CA MET A 1 5.36 -10.41 3.29
C MET A 1 4.96 -9.88 1.92
N CYS A 2 3.91 -10.39 1.26
CA CYS A 2 3.55 -9.96 -0.10
C CYS A 2 3.36 -8.44 -0.24
N HIS A 3 2.58 -7.83 0.66
CA HIS A 3 2.40 -6.38 0.67
C HIS A 3 3.71 -5.62 0.94
N TYR A 4 4.56 -6.14 1.84
CA TYR A 4 5.87 -5.54 2.10
C TYR A 4 6.77 -5.54 0.85
N ILE A 5 6.84 -6.66 0.12
CA ILE A 5 7.61 -6.74 -1.12
C ILE A 5 7.05 -5.79 -2.17
N LEU A 6 5.73 -5.76 -2.35
CA LEU A 6 5.08 -4.81 -3.26
C LEU A 6 5.46 -3.36 -2.91
N ASP A 7 5.37 -2.99 -1.64
CA ASP A 7 5.73 -1.64 -1.16
C ASP A 7 7.20 -1.32 -1.46
N THR A 8 8.13 -2.24 -1.20
CA THR A 8 9.56 -2.01 -1.48
C THR A 8 9.86 -1.74 -2.96
N VAL A 9 9.09 -2.34 -3.87
CA VAL A 9 9.27 -2.18 -5.32
C VAL A 9 8.49 -0.96 -5.85
N ALA A 10 7.28 -0.73 -5.35
CA ALA A 10 6.36 0.30 -5.86
C ALA A 10 6.58 1.68 -5.23
N HIS A 11 6.98 1.76 -3.95
CA HIS A 11 7.14 3.04 -3.28
C HIS A 11 8.19 3.96 -3.88
N PRO A 12 9.34 3.49 -4.43
CA PRO A 12 10.23 4.36 -5.19
C PRO A 12 9.49 5.17 -6.27
N TYR A 13 8.57 4.53 -7.00
CA TYR A 13 7.73 5.19 -8.01
C TYR A 13 6.71 6.15 -7.37
N VAL A 14 5.98 5.69 -6.34
CA VAL A 14 4.98 6.52 -5.64
C VAL A 14 5.61 7.77 -5.02
N PHE A 15 6.77 7.65 -4.37
CA PHE A 15 7.48 8.77 -3.76
C PHE A 15 8.21 9.65 -4.78
N TYR A 16 8.60 9.13 -5.94
CA TYR A 16 9.05 9.99 -7.03
C TYR A 16 7.93 10.87 -7.55
N ILE A 17 6.71 10.34 -7.66
CA ILE A 17 5.58 11.17 -8.06
C ILE A 17 5.24 12.17 -6.94
N GLY A 18 4.86 11.65 -5.78
CA GLY A 18 4.22 12.44 -4.72
C GLY A 18 5.15 13.11 -3.72
N GLY A 19 6.45 12.82 -3.76
CA GLY A 19 7.42 13.22 -2.74
C GLY A 19 7.15 12.62 -1.35
N LYS A 20 8.11 12.80 -0.43
CA LYS A 20 8.01 12.29 0.94
C LYS A 20 7.68 13.40 1.92
N TYR A 21 6.51 13.32 2.56
CA TYR A 21 6.14 14.20 3.67
C TYR A 21 6.81 13.77 4.98
N ILE A 22 7.46 14.72 5.65
CA ILE A 22 8.11 14.54 6.94
C ILE A 22 7.59 15.63 7.88
N LYS A 23 6.85 15.23 8.93
CA LYS A 23 6.18 16.16 9.86
C LYS A 23 7.12 17.17 10.51
N THR A 24 8.39 16.82 10.71
CA THR A 24 9.40 17.69 11.33
C THR A 24 10.14 18.59 10.34
N GLN A 25 9.87 18.49 9.03
CA GLN A 25 10.59 19.23 7.99
C GLN A 25 9.61 20.07 7.14
N PRO A 26 9.50 21.39 7.40
CA PRO A 26 8.53 22.26 6.73
C PRO A 26 8.60 22.27 5.20
N ASN A 27 9.81 22.13 4.62
CA ASN A 27 10.02 22.05 3.17
C ASN A 27 9.32 20.84 2.51
N THR A 28 8.93 19.82 3.29
CA THR A 28 8.21 18.64 2.79
C THR A 28 6.69 18.76 2.90
N TYR A 29 6.16 19.85 3.47
CA TYR A 29 4.71 19.99 3.72
C TYR A 29 3.89 20.01 2.43
N ARG A 30 4.48 20.42 1.32
CA ARG A 30 3.86 20.33 -0.02
C ARG A 30 3.48 18.90 -0.42
N TYR A 31 4.17 17.88 0.12
CA TYR A 31 3.93 16.47 -0.16
C TYR A 31 2.84 15.83 0.69
N LYS A 32 2.27 16.60 1.62
CA LYS A 32 1.29 16.07 2.57
C LYS A 32 0.06 15.55 1.82
N GLY A 33 -0.24 14.27 2.00
CA GLY A 33 -1.42 13.60 1.41
C GLY A 33 -1.22 13.10 -0.02
N PHE A 34 -0.11 13.44 -0.69
CA PHE A 34 0.14 12.98 -2.06
C PHE A 34 0.30 11.47 -2.15
N HIS A 35 1.03 10.84 -1.22
CA HIS A 35 1.20 9.39 -1.18
C HIS A 35 -0.13 8.63 -1.33
N ARG A 36 -1.09 8.92 -0.43
CA ARG A 36 -2.44 8.31 -0.49
C ARG A 36 -3.20 8.69 -1.76
N LYS A 37 -3.04 9.92 -2.27
CA LYS A 37 -3.67 10.36 -3.53
C LYS A 37 -3.15 9.55 -4.72
N ILE A 38 -1.85 9.30 -4.78
CA ILE A 38 -1.21 8.52 -5.84
C ILE A 38 -1.65 7.05 -5.75
N GLU A 39 -1.60 6.44 -4.58
CA GLU A 39 -2.08 5.07 -4.36
C GLU A 39 -3.56 4.92 -4.71
N SER A 40 -4.42 5.84 -4.28
CA SER A 40 -5.85 5.82 -4.62
C SER A 40 -6.09 5.98 -6.12
N GLY A 41 -5.23 6.71 -6.83
CA GLY A 41 -5.28 6.88 -8.29
C GLY A 41 -4.85 5.61 -9.02
N ILE A 42 -3.79 4.96 -8.54
CA ILE A 42 -3.35 3.65 -9.03
C ILE A 42 -4.43 2.60 -8.80
N ASP A 43 -4.93 2.47 -7.57
CA ASP A 43 -6.01 1.53 -7.22
C ASP A 43 -7.27 1.77 -8.05
N TYR A 44 -7.61 3.04 -8.31
CA TYR A 44 -8.75 3.39 -9.16
C TYR A 44 -8.62 2.78 -10.56
N LEU A 45 -7.45 2.92 -11.17
CA LEU A 45 -7.19 2.45 -12.54
C LEU A 45 -7.02 0.93 -12.58
N LEU A 46 -6.35 0.32 -11.59
CA LEU A 46 -6.18 -1.13 -11.52
C LEU A 46 -7.51 -1.85 -11.26
N LEU A 47 -8.41 -1.28 -10.45
CA LEU A 47 -9.74 -1.85 -10.27
C LEU A 47 -10.55 -1.86 -11.57
N GLU A 48 -10.44 -0.80 -12.36
CA GLU A 48 -11.06 -0.73 -13.68
C GLU A 48 -10.49 -1.77 -14.64
N GLU A 49 -9.16 -1.91 -14.69
CA GLU A 49 -8.46 -2.87 -15.55
C GLU A 49 -8.78 -4.33 -15.20
N TYR A 50 -8.60 -4.73 -13.93
CA TYR A 50 -8.72 -6.14 -13.54
C TYR A 50 -10.17 -6.61 -13.37
N PHE A 51 -11.10 -5.72 -13.02
CA PHE A 51 -12.49 -6.10 -12.71
C PHE A 51 -13.52 -5.54 -13.70
N GLY A 52 -13.12 -4.70 -14.68
CA GLY A 52 -14.03 -4.10 -15.65
C GLY A 52 -15.08 -3.16 -15.02
N LEU A 53 -14.87 -2.73 -13.78
CA LEU A 53 -15.81 -1.92 -13.01
C LEU A 53 -15.14 -0.64 -12.53
N LYS A 54 -15.83 0.49 -12.71
CA LYS A 54 -15.41 1.76 -12.13
C LYS A 54 -15.22 1.63 -10.63
N ALA A 55 -14.13 2.18 -10.09
CA ALA A 55 -13.78 2.02 -8.67
C ALA A 55 -14.88 2.50 -7.71
N ASN A 56 -15.63 3.56 -8.07
CA ASN A 56 -16.78 4.04 -7.29
C ASN A 56 -17.99 3.09 -7.29
N LYS A 57 -18.06 2.14 -8.24
CA LYS A 57 -19.08 1.08 -8.28
C LYS A 57 -18.59 -0.22 -7.64
N PHE A 58 -17.28 -0.36 -7.46
CA PHE A 58 -16.67 -1.54 -6.89
C PHE A 58 -16.80 -1.58 -5.36
N LYS A 59 -17.54 -2.56 -4.83
CA LYS A 59 -17.72 -2.73 -3.38
C LYS A 59 -16.64 -3.64 -2.82
N ILE A 60 -15.54 -3.06 -2.34
CA ILE A 60 -14.39 -3.78 -1.77
C ILE A 60 -14.82 -4.79 -0.69
N HIS A 61 -15.73 -4.41 0.22
CA HIS A 61 -16.26 -5.28 1.27
C HIS A 61 -17.15 -6.44 0.79
N LYS A 62 -17.51 -6.48 -0.49
CA LYS A 62 -18.26 -7.59 -1.14
C LYS A 62 -17.41 -8.39 -2.12
N ASN A 63 -16.41 -7.77 -2.73
CA ASN A 63 -15.60 -8.41 -3.77
C ASN A 63 -14.27 -8.94 -3.25
N ILE A 64 -13.62 -8.25 -2.30
CA ILE A 64 -12.31 -8.61 -1.75
C ILE A 64 -12.46 -9.08 -0.29
N LEU A 65 -13.03 -8.25 0.58
CA LEU A 65 -13.21 -8.57 2.00
C LEU A 65 -14.55 -9.28 2.24
N LYS A 66 -14.76 -10.38 1.52
CA LYS A 66 -16.00 -11.18 1.51
C LYS A 66 -16.37 -11.70 2.91
N ASN A 67 -15.37 -12.22 3.62
CA ASN A 67 -15.56 -12.78 4.94
C ASN A 67 -15.81 -11.66 5.96
N LYS A 68 -16.86 -11.80 6.77
CA LYS A 68 -17.16 -10.83 7.83
C LYS A 68 -16.20 -10.94 9.02
N THR A 69 -15.67 -12.13 9.24
CA THR A 69 -14.75 -12.47 10.32
C THR A 69 -13.51 -13.16 9.75
N VAL A 70 -12.45 -13.19 10.55
CA VAL A 70 -11.21 -13.88 10.23
C VAL A 70 -11.29 -15.31 10.77
N ALA A 71 -10.74 -16.28 10.04
CA ALA A 71 -10.70 -17.67 10.48
C ALA A 71 -9.88 -17.83 11.77
N ASN A 72 -10.32 -18.70 12.68
CA ASN A 72 -9.67 -18.88 13.98
C ASN A 72 -8.20 -19.35 13.87
N SER A 73 -7.87 -20.12 12.83
CA SER A 73 -6.48 -20.51 12.55
C SER A 73 -5.56 -19.31 12.32
N ILE A 74 -6.04 -18.31 11.56
CA ILE A 74 -5.31 -17.06 11.32
C ILE A 74 -5.21 -16.24 12.60
N LEU A 75 -6.28 -16.18 13.41
CA LEU A 75 -6.23 -15.46 14.70
C LEU A 75 -5.19 -16.07 15.65
N LYS A 76 -5.13 -17.40 15.74
CA LYS A 76 -4.09 -18.11 16.51
C LYS A 76 -2.69 -17.86 15.97
N LEU A 77 -2.52 -17.81 14.65
CA LEU A 77 -1.24 -17.45 14.02
C LEU A 77 -0.78 -16.06 14.45
N TYR A 78 -1.65 -15.05 14.43
CA TYR A 78 -1.32 -13.69 14.88
C TYR A 78 -1.11 -13.60 16.40
N GLU A 79 -1.89 -14.33 17.20
CA GLU A 79 -1.68 -14.42 18.66
C GLU A 79 -0.27 -14.93 18.96
N TYR A 80 0.13 -16.03 18.33
CA TYR A 80 1.44 -16.64 18.51
C TYR A 80 2.57 -15.74 17.97
N SER A 81 2.46 -15.27 16.74
CA SER A 81 3.55 -14.55 16.07
C SER A 81 3.83 -13.20 16.74
N LEU A 82 2.79 -12.43 17.08
CA LEU A 82 2.98 -11.12 17.70
C LEU A 82 3.52 -11.23 19.13
N TYR A 83 3.14 -12.27 19.86
CA TYR A 83 3.68 -12.52 21.20
C TYR A 83 5.15 -12.97 21.17
N ASN A 84 5.50 -13.93 20.31
CA ASN A 84 6.86 -14.47 20.30
C ASN A 84 7.89 -13.53 19.66
N THR A 85 7.48 -12.72 18.68
CA THR A 85 8.42 -11.79 18.01
C THR A 85 8.51 -10.44 18.72
N TYR A 86 7.40 -9.93 19.26
CA TYR A 86 7.32 -8.56 19.79
C TYR A 86 6.78 -8.45 21.21
N HIS A 87 6.47 -9.57 21.86
CA HIS A 87 5.85 -9.61 23.19
C HIS A 87 4.50 -8.88 23.28
N ILE A 88 3.80 -8.75 22.15
CA ILE A 88 2.46 -8.16 22.08
C ILE A 88 1.42 -9.22 22.44
N LYS A 89 0.75 -9.03 23.58
CA LYS A 89 -0.34 -9.91 24.05
C LYS A 89 -1.62 -9.64 23.26
N HIS A 90 -2.49 -10.65 23.15
CA HIS A 90 -3.79 -10.55 22.47
C HIS A 90 -3.69 -10.21 20.99
N GLY A 91 -2.62 -10.66 20.32
CA GLY A 91 -2.38 -10.41 18.90
C GLY A 91 -3.52 -10.85 17.99
N GLY A 92 -4.17 -11.98 18.29
CA GLY A 92 -5.33 -12.46 17.54
C GLY A 92 -6.52 -11.51 17.66
N LYS A 93 -6.80 -10.99 18.86
CA LYS A 93 -7.86 -9.99 19.07
C LYS A 93 -7.55 -8.69 18.34
N ILE A 94 -6.32 -8.18 18.46
CA ILE A 94 -5.88 -6.96 17.76
C ILE A 94 -6.09 -7.11 16.25
N PHE A 95 -5.71 -8.25 15.67
CA PHE A 95 -5.89 -8.51 14.24
C PHE A 95 -7.38 -8.60 13.85
N SER A 96 -8.19 -9.31 14.64
CA SER A 96 -9.64 -9.42 14.41
C SER A 96 -10.33 -8.05 14.41
N ASP A 97 -10.03 -7.22 15.42
CA ASP A 97 -10.58 -5.87 15.54
C ASP A 97 -10.13 -4.99 14.36
N SER A 98 -8.85 -5.06 14.00
CA SER A 98 -8.29 -4.32 12.86
C SER A 98 -8.96 -4.72 11.54
N TYR A 99 -9.18 -6.02 11.30
CA TYR A 99 -9.87 -6.50 10.11
C TYR A 99 -11.32 -5.99 10.05
N SER A 100 -12.05 -6.06 11.18
CA SER A 100 -13.43 -5.56 11.26
C SER A 100 -13.50 -4.05 10.98
N GLN A 101 -12.61 -3.27 11.59
CA GLN A 101 -12.51 -1.82 11.38
C GLN A 101 -12.16 -1.49 9.92
N PHE A 102 -11.20 -2.20 9.32
CA PHE A 102 -10.80 -2.00 7.92
C PHE A 102 -11.93 -2.35 6.95
N ARG A 103 -12.68 -3.42 7.21
CA ARG A 103 -13.87 -3.76 6.45
C ARG A 103 -14.96 -2.70 6.58
N ASN A 104 -15.19 -2.18 7.78
CA ASN A 104 -16.14 -1.11 8.04
C ASN A 104 -15.72 0.20 7.38
N TYR A 105 -14.43 0.51 7.35
CA TYR A 105 -13.90 1.65 6.61
C TYR A 105 -14.35 1.61 5.15
N PHE A 106 -14.21 0.48 4.44
CA PHE A 106 -14.66 0.36 3.05
C PHE A 106 -16.19 0.34 2.86
N ILE A 107 -16.97 0.04 3.89
CA ILE A 107 -18.43 0.21 3.86
C ILE A 107 -18.79 1.69 3.97
N LEU A 108 -18.17 2.38 4.92
CA LEU A 108 -18.44 3.78 5.23
C LEU A 108 -17.97 4.71 4.10
N THR A 109 -16.81 4.42 3.51
CA THR A 109 -16.20 5.19 2.42
C THR A 109 -16.75 4.87 1.03
N PHE A 110 -17.52 3.78 0.88
CA PHE A 110 -18.15 3.46 -0.40
C PHE A 110 -19.10 4.58 -0.83
N ASP A 111 -18.83 5.18 -1.99
CA ASP A 111 -19.52 6.36 -2.48
C ASP A 111 -19.71 6.29 -4.00
N SER A 112 -20.87 5.75 -4.39
CA SER A 112 -21.21 5.47 -5.79
C SER A 112 -21.43 6.72 -6.64
N PHE A 113 -21.88 7.82 -6.02
CA PHE A 113 -22.31 9.03 -6.71
C PHE A 113 -21.54 10.29 -6.29
N GLY A 114 -20.66 10.20 -5.29
CA GLY A 114 -19.90 11.34 -4.79
C GLY A 114 -20.60 12.13 -3.68
N LEU A 115 -21.76 11.67 -3.20
CA LEU A 115 -22.56 12.39 -2.21
C LEU A 115 -21.85 12.48 -0.86
N LYS A 116 -21.18 11.39 -0.43
CA LYS A 116 -20.44 11.38 0.83
C LYS A 116 -19.23 12.30 0.75
N LYS A 117 -18.51 12.27 -0.38
CA LYS A 117 -17.40 13.19 -0.66
C LYS A 117 -17.86 14.65 -0.68
N LEU A 118 -19.01 14.95 -1.29
CA LEU A 118 -19.59 16.28 -1.31
C LEU A 118 -19.92 16.78 0.10
N ILE A 119 -20.65 15.99 0.89
CA ILE A 119 -20.99 16.33 2.28
C ILE A 119 -19.71 16.56 3.10
N ALA A 120 -18.73 15.67 2.99
CA ALA A 120 -17.45 15.78 3.68
C ALA A 120 -16.70 17.07 3.33
N LYS A 121 -16.76 17.53 2.07
CA LYS A 121 -16.18 18.82 1.64
C LYS A 121 -16.90 20.02 2.22
N VAL A 122 -18.24 19.98 2.27
CA VAL A 122 -19.05 21.07 2.85
C VAL A 122 -18.76 21.25 4.35
N ILE A 123 -18.64 20.16 5.09
CA ILE A 123 -18.38 20.21 6.54
C ILE A 123 -16.89 20.35 6.89
N ALA A 124 -15.98 20.20 5.91
CA ALA A 124 -14.53 20.23 6.12
C ALA A 124 -14.02 21.44 6.92
N PRO A 125 -14.53 22.68 6.75
CA PRO A 125 -14.07 23.84 7.52
C PRO A 125 -14.32 23.72 9.04
N ILE A 126 -15.28 22.89 9.44
CA ILE A 126 -15.72 22.71 10.83
C ILE A 126 -15.09 21.43 11.43
N LEU A 127 -14.51 20.56 10.58
CA LEU A 127 -13.84 19.36 11.04
C LEU A 127 -12.47 19.68 11.67
N PRO A 128 -12.03 18.92 12.68
CA PRO A 128 -10.67 18.97 13.20
C PRO A 128 -9.65 18.88 12.06
N LYS A 129 -8.58 19.68 12.12
CA LYS A 129 -7.53 19.75 11.07
C LYS A 129 -6.93 18.38 10.68
N GLY A 130 -6.97 17.40 11.59
CA GLY A 130 -6.53 16.03 11.32
C GLY A 130 -7.47 15.24 10.39
N ILE A 131 -8.76 15.55 10.38
CA ILE A 131 -9.80 14.86 9.60
C ILE A 131 -9.94 15.48 8.20
N VAL A 132 -9.67 16.78 8.05
CA VAL A 132 -9.74 17.48 6.75
C VAL A 132 -8.90 16.78 5.67
N GLY A 133 -7.71 16.26 6.02
CA GLY A 133 -6.88 15.51 5.08
C GLY A 133 -7.46 14.17 4.59
N PHE A 134 -8.47 13.63 5.29
CA PHE A 134 -9.18 12.43 4.89
C PHE A 134 -10.35 12.72 3.92
N VAL A 135 -10.82 13.96 3.82
CA VAL A 135 -12.02 14.33 3.04
C VAL A 135 -11.84 14.03 1.54
N ASP A 136 -10.66 14.30 0.98
CA ASP A 136 -10.43 14.08 -0.45
C ASP A 136 -10.19 12.60 -0.82
N SER A 137 -9.79 11.81 0.17
CA SER A 137 -9.31 10.44 -0.02
C SER A 137 -10.22 9.38 0.63
N CYS A 138 -11.33 9.79 1.25
CA CYS A 138 -12.33 8.91 1.84
C CYS A 138 -13.30 8.31 0.82
N SER A 139 -13.08 8.52 -0.48
CA SER A 139 -13.99 8.06 -1.53
C SER A 139 -13.24 7.88 -2.85
N TYR A 140 -13.50 6.75 -3.50
CA TYR A 140 -13.01 6.44 -4.85
C TYR A 140 -13.79 7.16 -5.96
N TYR A 141 -14.77 8.02 -5.61
CA TYR A 141 -15.46 8.83 -6.60
C TYR A 141 -14.52 9.90 -7.18
N LYS A 142 -14.17 9.74 -8.47
CA LYS A 142 -13.27 10.62 -9.22
C LYS A 142 -12.00 10.95 -8.43
N CYS A 143 -11.30 9.92 -7.95
CA CYS A 143 -10.08 10.07 -7.16
C CYS A 143 -8.80 10.11 -8.02
N ALA A 144 -8.84 9.60 -9.25
CA ALA A 144 -7.79 9.78 -10.25
C ALA A 144 -8.03 11.04 -11.08
N ASP A 145 -6.99 11.84 -11.27
CA ASP A 145 -6.96 12.93 -12.27
C ASP A 145 -6.83 12.32 -13.68
N PRO A 146 -7.78 12.55 -14.60
CA PRO A 146 -7.73 11.98 -15.94
C PRO A 146 -6.55 12.48 -16.79
N ASN A 147 -5.93 13.60 -16.40
CA ASN A 147 -4.80 14.18 -17.14
C ASN A 147 -3.44 13.73 -16.59
N PHE A 148 -3.40 12.94 -15.52
CA PHE A 148 -2.17 12.47 -14.92
C PHE A 148 -1.97 10.96 -15.17
N ASP A 149 -0.81 10.60 -15.70
CA ASP A 149 -0.44 9.21 -16.00
C ASP A 149 0.04 8.48 -14.74
N TYR A 150 -0.89 8.10 -13.87
CA TYR A 150 -0.59 7.39 -12.61
C TYR A 150 0.13 6.06 -12.82
N LEU A 151 -0.13 5.37 -13.94
CA LEU A 151 0.45 4.06 -14.22
C LEU A 151 1.71 4.15 -15.10
N ASN A 152 2.13 5.35 -15.49
CA ASN A 152 3.23 5.60 -16.43
C ASN A 152 3.10 4.76 -17.72
N LEU A 153 1.89 4.71 -18.30
CA LEU A 153 1.63 4.02 -19.57
C LEU A 153 2.40 4.66 -20.73
N SER A 154 2.68 5.96 -20.63
CA SER A 154 3.53 6.70 -21.57
C SER A 154 5.01 6.31 -21.52
N LYS A 155 5.43 5.50 -20.53
CA LYS A 155 6.83 5.11 -20.31
C LYS A 155 7.75 6.33 -20.13
N SER A 156 7.22 7.38 -19.52
CA SER A 156 7.99 8.57 -19.17
C SER A 156 9.10 8.23 -18.19
N VAL A 157 10.23 8.95 -18.29
CA VAL A 157 11.35 8.75 -17.37
C VAL A 157 10.96 9.17 -15.95
N TRP A 158 11.20 8.28 -15.01
CA TRP A 158 11.11 8.58 -13.58
C TRP A 158 12.42 8.24 -12.87
N ARG A 159 12.65 8.81 -11.69
CA ARG A 159 13.91 8.60 -10.95
C ARG A 159 13.65 7.96 -9.61
N HIS A 160 14.56 7.10 -9.18
CA HIS A 160 14.57 6.66 -7.80
C HIS A 160 14.64 7.88 -6.86
N PRO A 161 13.76 8.01 -5.85
CA PRO A 161 13.64 9.23 -5.06
C PRO A 161 14.89 9.53 -4.22
N VAL A 162 15.67 8.50 -3.91
CA VAL A 162 16.95 8.59 -3.18
C VAL A 162 18.19 8.59 -4.09
N THR A 163 18.37 7.56 -4.95
CA THR A 163 19.59 7.39 -5.75
C THR A 163 19.62 8.20 -7.05
N GLY A 164 18.47 8.65 -7.55
CA GLY A 164 18.37 9.35 -8.83
C GLY A 164 18.47 8.43 -10.06
N HIS A 165 18.61 7.10 -9.87
CA HIS A 165 18.63 6.14 -10.96
C HIS A 165 17.37 6.27 -11.83
N LYS A 166 17.53 6.26 -13.15
CA LYS A 166 16.42 6.48 -14.09
C LYS A 166 15.73 5.16 -14.40
N TYR A 167 14.40 5.18 -14.41
CA TYR A 167 13.55 4.08 -14.80
C TYR A 167 12.54 4.56 -15.85
N TYR A 168 12.02 3.60 -16.62
CA TYR A 168 10.99 3.80 -17.63
C TYR A 168 9.80 2.88 -17.42
N LEU A 169 9.78 2.17 -16.28
CA LEU A 169 8.79 1.13 -16.00
C LEU A 169 7.40 1.75 -15.86
N ASN A 170 6.40 1.05 -16.41
CA ASN A 170 5.01 1.30 -16.08
C ASN A 170 4.64 0.54 -14.79
N PHE A 171 3.48 0.84 -14.23
CA PHE A 171 3.08 0.25 -12.95
C PHE A 171 2.77 -1.25 -13.04
N PHE A 172 2.35 -1.76 -14.21
CA PHE A 172 2.17 -3.20 -14.41
C PHE A 172 3.50 -3.95 -14.34
N GLU A 173 4.57 -3.43 -14.93
CA GLU A 173 5.91 -4.03 -14.81
C GLU A 173 6.44 -3.94 -13.38
N ILE A 174 6.14 -2.86 -12.65
CA ILE A 174 6.44 -2.76 -11.22
C ILE A 174 5.72 -3.89 -10.45
N LEU A 175 4.46 -4.17 -10.78
CA LEU A 175 3.72 -5.31 -10.21
C LEU A 175 4.37 -6.64 -10.59
N ASP A 176 4.77 -6.84 -11.85
CA ASP A 176 5.43 -8.06 -12.32
C ASP A 176 6.75 -8.32 -11.59
N LEU A 177 7.55 -7.27 -11.34
CA LEU A 177 8.77 -7.39 -10.54
C LEU A 177 8.47 -7.81 -9.09
N ALA A 178 7.42 -7.24 -8.49
CA ALA A 178 6.97 -7.66 -7.17
C ALA A 178 6.46 -9.12 -7.18
N TYR A 179 5.70 -9.52 -8.20
CA TYR A 179 5.21 -10.88 -8.34
C TYR A 179 6.32 -11.90 -8.52
N ALA A 180 7.32 -11.60 -9.35
CA ALA A 180 8.49 -12.47 -9.52
C ALA A 180 9.20 -12.69 -8.17
N SER A 181 9.49 -11.59 -7.47
CA SER A 181 10.14 -11.63 -6.14
C SER A 181 9.33 -12.45 -5.13
N ILE A 182 8.02 -12.21 -5.04
CA ILE A 182 7.13 -12.94 -4.11
C ILE A 182 7.05 -14.41 -4.48
N SER A 183 6.99 -14.75 -5.78
CA SER A 183 6.89 -16.14 -6.25
C SER A 183 8.10 -16.95 -5.82
N GLU A 184 9.31 -16.41 -5.99
CA GLU A 184 10.53 -17.07 -5.55
C GLU A 184 10.53 -17.31 -4.03
N ILE A 185 10.13 -16.31 -3.23
CA ILE A 185 10.05 -16.43 -1.78
C ILE A 185 9.01 -17.47 -1.37
N LEU A 186 7.85 -17.53 -2.03
CA LEU A 186 6.80 -18.51 -1.74
C LEU A 186 7.21 -19.93 -2.10
N VAL A 187 7.97 -20.12 -3.19
CA VAL A 187 8.55 -21.42 -3.55
C VAL A 187 9.52 -21.88 -2.46
N GLU A 188 10.40 -20.99 -2.00
CA GLU A 188 11.34 -21.32 -0.93
C GLU A 188 10.61 -21.63 0.39
N LEU A 189 9.61 -20.82 0.78
CA LEU A 189 8.76 -21.11 1.93
C LEU A 189 8.11 -22.50 1.83
N ASN A 190 7.61 -22.87 0.65
CA ASN A 190 7.03 -24.18 0.44
C ASN A 190 8.07 -25.30 0.61
N ASN A 191 9.31 -25.08 0.15
CA ASN A 191 10.40 -26.04 0.35
C ASN A 191 10.80 -26.19 1.82
N VAL A 192 10.77 -25.10 2.60
CA VAL A 192 11.04 -25.13 4.05
C VAL A 192 9.98 -25.94 4.79
N PHE A 193 8.70 -25.73 4.47
CA PHE A 193 7.59 -26.38 5.20
C PHE A 193 7.29 -27.79 4.74
N TYR A 194 7.50 -28.11 3.46
CA TYR A 194 7.03 -29.36 2.84
C TYR A 194 8.09 -30.08 2.00
N GLY A 195 9.25 -29.48 1.80
CA GLY A 195 10.34 -30.03 0.99
C GLY A 195 11.32 -30.89 1.79
N GLN A 196 12.42 -31.26 1.13
CA GLN A 196 13.46 -32.10 1.75
C GLN A 196 14.37 -31.33 2.71
N ASN A 197 14.43 -30.00 2.60
CA ASN A 197 15.21 -29.11 3.47
C ASN A 197 14.37 -28.59 4.64
N HIS A 198 13.70 -29.50 5.35
CA HIS A 198 12.83 -29.15 6.46
C HIS A 198 13.62 -28.36 7.52
N ASP A 199 13.07 -27.24 7.97
CA ASP A 199 13.60 -26.33 9.00
C ASP A 199 14.87 -25.52 8.65
N ASP A 200 15.44 -25.60 7.44
CA ASP A 200 16.50 -24.66 7.02
C ASP A 200 15.93 -23.38 6.42
N ILE A 201 15.95 -22.30 7.22
CA ILE A 201 15.42 -20.97 6.83
C ILE A 201 16.51 -20.00 6.37
N SER A 202 17.78 -20.42 6.27
CA SER A 202 18.91 -19.54 5.94
C SER A 202 18.70 -18.81 4.60
N LYS A 203 18.38 -19.58 3.56
CA LYS A 203 18.10 -19.05 2.22
C LYS A 203 16.90 -18.09 2.21
N LEU A 204 15.89 -18.33 3.03
CA LEU A 204 14.74 -17.44 3.14
C LEU A 204 15.12 -16.07 3.70
N TYR A 205 16.04 -16.02 4.67
CA TYR A 205 16.56 -14.75 5.21
C TYR A 205 17.33 -13.95 4.15
N ASP A 206 18.11 -14.63 3.31
CA ASP A 206 18.84 -13.97 2.23
C ASP A 206 17.90 -13.41 1.15
N MET A 207 16.77 -14.07 0.91
CA MET A 207 15.76 -13.68 -0.08
C MET A 207 14.83 -12.55 0.38
N ILE A 208 14.74 -12.29 1.70
CA ILE A 208 13.94 -11.20 2.28
C ILE A 208 14.92 -10.17 2.87
N PRO A 209 15.57 -9.35 2.02
CA PRO A 209 16.57 -8.40 2.48
C PRO A 209 15.95 -7.32 3.36
N ASN A 210 16.77 -6.73 4.23
CA ASN A 210 16.36 -5.70 5.19
C ASN A 210 16.18 -4.34 4.49
N TYR A 211 15.19 -4.24 3.62
CA TYR A 211 14.91 -3.06 2.82
C TYR A 211 13.85 -2.16 3.46
N SER A 212 14.05 -0.85 3.31
CA SER A 212 13.07 0.16 3.65
C SER A 212 11.84 0.00 2.78
N TYR A 213 10.69 -0.17 3.41
CA TYR A 213 9.41 -0.14 2.71
C TYR A 213 9.24 1.13 1.87
N SER A 214 9.84 2.26 2.26
CA SER A 214 9.67 3.53 1.55
C SER A 214 10.61 3.69 0.34
N SER A 215 11.88 3.33 0.47
CA SER A 215 12.88 3.59 -0.57
C SER A 215 13.25 2.36 -1.37
N GLY A 216 12.89 1.14 -0.95
CA GLY A 216 13.36 -0.09 -1.62
C GLY A 216 14.88 -0.30 -1.52
N LEU A 217 15.55 0.43 -0.63
CA LEU A 217 17.00 0.31 -0.35
C LEU A 217 17.20 -0.26 1.04
N ASP A 218 18.42 -0.74 1.33
CA ASP A 218 18.81 -1.16 2.67
C ASP A 218 18.44 -0.11 3.74
N VAL A 219 17.89 -0.56 4.87
CA VAL A 219 17.46 0.34 5.97
C VAL A 219 18.61 1.14 6.59
N SER A 220 19.86 0.71 6.39
CA SER A 220 21.06 1.46 6.76
C SER A 220 21.30 2.67 5.86
N ASP A 221 20.69 2.74 4.67
CA ASP A 221 20.79 3.90 3.80
C ASP A 221 20.01 5.08 4.39
N ARG A 222 20.77 6.09 4.85
CA ARG A 222 20.22 7.32 5.45
C ARG A 222 20.11 8.48 4.48
N ARG A 223 20.39 8.28 3.18
CA ARG A 223 20.32 9.37 2.20
C ARG A 223 18.87 9.91 2.12
N PRO A 224 18.69 11.23 2.05
CA PRO A 224 17.36 11.82 2.02
C PRO A 224 16.68 11.58 0.67
N PHE A 225 15.35 11.72 0.64
CA PHE A 225 14.56 11.76 -0.58
C PHE A 225 14.83 13.11 -1.27
N LYS A 226 15.39 13.07 -2.48
CA LYS A 226 15.85 14.25 -3.24
C LYS A 226 15.08 14.48 -4.53
N TYR A 227 14.56 13.42 -5.14
CA TYR A 227 13.91 13.49 -6.46
C TYR A 227 12.42 13.26 -6.32
N ALA A 228 11.62 14.25 -6.73
CA ALA A 228 10.18 14.16 -6.86
C ALA A 228 9.66 15.08 -7.99
N ILE A 229 8.49 14.78 -8.55
CA ILE A 229 7.84 15.58 -9.60
C ILE A 229 7.12 16.80 -9.01
N PHE A 230 6.30 16.59 -7.97
CA PHE A 230 5.51 17.64 -7.33
C PHE A 230 6.32 18.46 -6.30
#